data_AF-K0T9P0-F1
#
_entry.id   AF-K0T9P0-F1
#
_cell.length_a   1.000
_cell.length_b   1.000
_cell.length_c   1.000
_cell.angle_alpha   90.00
_cell.angle_beta   90.00
_cell.angle_gamma   90.00
#
_symmetry.space_group_name_H-M   'P 1'
#
loop_
_entity.id
_entity.type
_entity.pdbx_description
1 polymer ?
#
loop_
_entity_poly.entity_id
_entity_poly.type
_entity_poly.pdbx_seq_one_letter_code
_entity_poly.pdbx_strand_id
1 'polypeptide(L)'
;MGLLALLQTARLIVLNKPADYEDQAPCLIFMPFVNIDAYTLNVESLKSGGPACRRTNVRETFDCDDGFSRDNPASCEPRAVGGVDLNRNHPFDWEKPPGFDLNEWENMAYCYQECGFTYHGKEPWSEPESRAIRNVVLRYNVTAAISFHSRHNKLDRPLLIHPYGSYRSFCWMPLEDRQRFRAWSRKINGDGYYDTGTAYETIEYTAGGSTIDWMYSLGIAAFVIETVPPCGDRQSSDMDRWCVDVDDKKIWKEMLRHGEAGEELAKLASASLSSTSMPSFMPTTSQGTRQWEDYCSVGSPSDCYGGDCDTQDRSSASFVYVLLALIVTIGFLAFFVYS
;
A
#
# COMPACT_ATOMS: atom_id res chain seq x y z
N MET A 1 -0.05 -13.51 -2.12
CA MET A 1 1.37 -13.46 -1.71
C MET A 1 1.60 -12.49 -0.54
N GLY A 2 0.87 -11.38 -0.46
CA GLY A 2 1.03 -10.38 0.62
C GLY A 2 0.97 -10.93 2.05
N LEU A 3 0.04 -11.85 2.37
CA LEU A 3 -0.03 -12.48 3.70
C LEU A 3 1.24 -13.25 4.06
N LEU A 4 1.83 -13.98 3.10
CA LEU A 4 3.04 -14.75 3.33
C LEU A 4 4.26 -13.83 3.53
N ALA A 5 4.36 -12.76 2.74
CA ALA A 5 5.38 -11.72 2.93
C ALA A 5 5.28 -11.08 4.31
N LEU A 6 4.06 -10.73 4.73
CA LEU A 6 3.75 -10.18 6.05
C LEU A 6 4.17 -11.14 7.18
N LEU A 7 3.80 -12.42 7.10
CA LEU A 7 4.20 -13.44 8.07
C LEU A 7 5.73 -13.61 8.11
N GLN A 8 6.39 -13.54 6.96
CA GLN A 8 7.83 -13.66 6.89
C GLN A 8 8.55 -12.44 7.49
N THR A 9 8.03 -11.23 7.29
CA THR A 9 8.49 -10.03 7.99
C THR A 9 8.41 -10.20 9.50
N ALA A 10 7.24 -10.62 10.02
CA ALA A 10 7.08 -10.84 11.46
C ALA A 10 8.05 -11.91 11.99
N ARG A 11 8.21 -13.01 11.25
CA ARG A 11 9.17 -14.07 11.59
C ARG A 11 10.60 -13.52 11.68
N LEU A 12 11.06 -12.76 10.68
CA LEU A 12 12.42 -12.24 10.66
C LEU A 12 12.67 -11.22 11.78
N ILE A 13 11.72 -10.31 12.04
CA ILE A 13 11.83 -9.35 13.15
C ILE A 13 11.98 -10.08 14.49
N VAL A 14 11.23 -11.16 14.70
CA VAL A 14 11.31 -11.96 15.94
C VAL A 14 12.63 -12.73 16.04
N LEU A 15 13.10 -13.34 14.94
CA LEU A 15 14.32 -14.16 14.93
C LEU A 15 15.60 -13.33 15.00
N ASN A 16 15.62 -12.19 14.31
CA ASN A 16 16.79 -11.33 14.20
C ASN A 16 16.76 -10.20 15.23
N LYS A 17 15.88 -10.29 16.25
CA LYS A 17 15.77 -9.31 17.33
C LYS A 17 17.18 -9.02 17.88
N PRO A 18 17.76 -7.83 17.63
CA PRO A 18 19.10 -7.57 18.08
C PRO A 18 19.10 -7.39 19.61
N ALA A 19 20.24 -7.70 20.23
CA ALA A 19 20.36 -7.83 21.69
C ALA A 19 20.08 -6.52 22.45
N ASP A 20 20.13 -5.38 21.76
CA ASP A 20 19.81 -4.03 22.24
C ASP A 20 18.29 -3.76 22.36
N TYR A 21 17.43 -4.67 21.92
CA TYR A 21 15.98 -4.58 22.07
C TYR A 21 15.48 -4.93 23.50
N GLU A 22 16.33 -5.14 24.50
CA GLU A 22 15.89 -5.38 25.88
C GLU A 22 15.26 -4.14 26.54
N ASP A 23 15.68 -2.92 26.16
CA ASP A 23 15.20 -1.68 26.77
C ASP A 23 14.45 -0.71 25.81
N GLN A 24 14.51 -0.92 24.49
CA GLN A 24 13.93 -0.02 23.46
C GLN A 24 13.28 -0.75 22.27
N ALA A 25 12.70 -1.93 22.47
CA ALA A 25 12.09 -2.66 21.36
C ALA A 25 10.96 -1.86 20.67
N PRO A 26 10.93 -1.73 19.32
CA PRO A 26 9.73 -1.39 18.58
C PRO A 26 8.58 -2.30 19.01
N CYS A 27 7.42 -1.71 19.27
CA CYS A 27 6.18 -2.42 19.50
C CYS A 27 5.57 -2.82 18.16
N LEU A 28 5.77 -4.05 17.71
CA LEU A 28 5.20 -4.47 16.43
C LEU A 28 3.66 -4.66 16.55
N ILE A 29 2.89 -4.04 15.65
CA ILE A 29 1.45 -4.31 15.50
C ILE A 29 1.19 -5.09 14.21
N PHE A 30 0.86 -6.36 14.40
CA PHE A 30 0.63 -7.26 13.29
C PHE A 30 -0.87 -7.39 12.96
N MET A 31 -1.27 -7.09 11.73
CA MET A 31 -2.66 -7.23 11.25
C MET A 31 -2.74 -8.14 10.03
N PRO A 32 -2.83 -9.47 10.22
CA PRO A 32 -2.81 -10.41 9.10
C PRO A 32 -3.99 -10.23 8.15
N PHE A 33 -5.13 -9.75 8.64
CA PHE A 33 -6.34 -9.55 7.87
C PHE A 33 -6.93 -8.17 8.18
N VAL A 34 -6.99 -7.31 7.17
CA VAL A 34 -7.76 -6.05 7.21
C VAL A 34 -9.16 -6.30 6.67
N ASN A 35 -9.27 -6.98 5.53
CA ASN A 35 -10.53 -7.40 4.91
C ASN A 35 -10.78 -8.89 5.15
N ILE A 36 -11.16 -9.26 6.37
CA ILE A 36 -11.36 -10.67 6.76
C ILE A 36 -12.55 -11.30 6.03
N ASP A 37 -13.58 -10.51 5.73
CA ASP A 37 -14.79 -10.99 5.07
C ASP A 37 -14.49 -11.43 3.63
N ALA A 38 -13.81 -10.58 2.85
CA ALA A 38 -13.36 -10.93 1.50
C ALA A 38 -12.39 -12.12 1.50
N TYR A 39 -11.48 -12.17 2.48
CA TYR A 39 -10.56 -13.30 2.60
C TYR A 39 -11.32 -14.62 2.80
N THR A 40 -12.31 -14.62 3.70
CA THR A 40 -13.14 -15.79 4.00
C THR A 40 -13.92 -16.25 2.78
N LEU A 41 -14.60 -15.31 2.09
CA LEU A 41 -15.32 -15.61 0.86
C LEU A 41 -14.42 -16.20 -0.24
N ASN A 42 -13.21 -15.64 -0.42
CA ASN A 42 -12.25 -16.16 -1.39
C ASN A 42 -11.82 -17.60 -1.05
N VAL A 43 -11.58 -17.89 0.23
CA VAL A 43 -11.22 -19.25 0.68
C VAL A 43 -12.36 -20.23 0.46
N GLU A 44 -13.60 -19.84 0.77
CA GLU A 44 -14.78 -20.67 0.56
C GLU A 44 -15.04 -20.95 -0.93
N SER A 45 -14.93 -19.91 -1.77
CA SER A 45 -15.03 -20.04 -3.22
C SER A 45 -14.01 -21.05 -3.75
N LEU A 46 -12.73 -20.92 -3.36
CA LEU A 46 -11.68 -21.87 -3.77
C LEU A 46 -11.97 -23.30 -3.32
N LYS A 47 -12.47 -23.50 -2.10
CA LYS A 47 -12.85 -24.84 -1.60
C LYS A 47 -13.98 -25.47 -2.40
N SER A 48 -14.86 -24.66 -2.97
CA SER A 48 -15.96 -25.10 -3.83
C SER A 48 -15.58 -25.24 -5.32
N GLY A 49 -14.32 -24.99 -5.68
CA GLY A 49 -13.85 -25.00 -7.07
C GLY A 49 -14.12 -23.71 -7.85
N GLY A 50 -14.57 -22.65 -7.17
CA GLY A 50 -14.79 -21.32 -7.73
C GLY A 50 -13.57 -20.40 -7.65
N PRO A 51 -13.63 -19.20 -8.27
CA PRO A 51 -12.55 -18.23 -8.28
C PRO A 51 -12.41 -17.44 -6.96
N ALA A 52 -11.18 -17.05 -6.59
CA ALA A 52 -10.90 -16.10 -5.50
C ALA A 52 -10.54 -14.71 -6.05
N CYS A 53 -11.56 -13.85 -6.20
CA CYS A 53 -11.41 -12.52 -6.79
C CYS A 53 -12.07 -11.38 -6.00
N ARG A 54 -12.58 -11.64 -4.79
CA ARG A 54 -13.16 -10.60 -3.93
C ARG A 54 -12.06 -9.70 -3.36
N ARG A 55 -12.08 -8.43 -3.76
CA ARG A 55 -11.15 -7.39 -3.27
C ARG A 55 -11.77 -6.46 -2.22
N THR A 56 -12.96 -5.93 -2.52
CA THR A 56 -13.70 -5.00 -1.66
C THR A 56 -14.24 -5.72 -0.42
N ASN A 57 -14.54 -4.99 0.64
CA ASN A 57 -15.26 -5.58 1.79
C ASN A 57 -16.67 -6.01 1.38
N VAL A 58 -17.42 -6.71 2.23
CA VAL A 58 -18.73 -7.28 1.85
C VAL A 58 -19.91 -6.35 2.09
N ARG A 59 -19.66 -5.04 2.26
CA ARG A 59 -20.72 -4.05 2.45
C ARG A 59 -21.68 -4.07 1.27
N GLU A 60 -22.96 -4.07 1.58
CA GLU A 60 -24.00 -3.84 0.59
C GLU A 60 -23.92 -2.41 0.06
N THR A 61 -23.66 -2.31 -1.24
CA THR A 61 -23.78 -1.09 -2.02
C THR A 61 -25.01 -1.22 -2.93
N PHE A 62 -25.76 -0.14 -3.11
CA PHE A 62 -27.04 -0.17 -3.83
C PHE A 62 -26.79 -0.34 -5.34
N ASP A 63 -27.72 -1.03 -6.00
CA ASP A 63 -27.88 -1.03 -7.47
C ASP A 63 -26.78 -1.76 -8.28
N CYS A 64 -26.18 -2.80 -7.71
CA CYS A 64 -25.35 -3.75 -8.46
C CYS A 64 -26.20 -4.94 -8.94
N ASP A 65 -27.21 -4.67 -9.76
CA ASP A 65 -28.08 -5.70 -10.36
C ASP A 65 -27.51 -6.13 -11.72
N ASP A 66 -26.30 -6.70 -11.71
CA ASP A 66 -25.60 -7.18 -12.92
C ASP A 66 -25.86 -8.67 -13.23
N GLY A 67 -26.77 -9.31 -12.48
CA GLY A 67 -27.11 -10.72 -12.63
C GLY A 67 -26.06 -11.69 -12.06
N PHE A 68 -25.01 -11.22 -11.38
CA PHE A 68 -24.07 -12.05 -10.65
C PHE A 68 -24.37 -12.04 -9.15
N SER A 69 -24.68 -13.22 -8.60
CA SER A 69 -24.88 -13.34 -7.15
C SER A 69 -23.57 -13.00 -6.42
N ARG A 70 -23.67 -12.21 -5.35
CA ARG A 70 -22.63 -12.01 -4.33
C ARG A 70 -22.00 -13.34 -3.86
N ASP A 71 -22.78 -14.42 -3.96
CA ASP A 71 -22.45 -15.73 -3.41
C ASP A 71 -21.73 -16.65 -4.41
N ASN A 72 -21.64 -16.31 -5.71
CA ASN A 72 -20.94 -17.16 -6.68
C ASN A 72 -20.60 -16.45 -8.01
N PRO A 73 -19.48 -15.70 -8.10
CA PRO A 73 -19.02 -15.19 -9.38
C PRO A 73 -18.42 -16.36 -10.18
N ALA A 74 -19.13 -16.82 -11.22
CA ALA A 74 -18.62 -17.85 -12.14
C ALA A 74 -17.32 -17.46 -12.87
N SER A 75 -16.85 -16.21 -12.72
CA SER A 75 -15.58 -15.74 -13.26
C SER A 75 -14.99 -14.58 -12.44
N CYS A 76 -13.68 -14.39 -12.56
CA CYS A 76 -12.91 -13.27 -12.02
C CYS A 76 -13.01 -11.98 -12.87
N GLU A 77 -14.00 -11.88 -13.76
CA GLU A 77 -14.16 -10.67 -14.57
C GLU A 77 -14.39 -9.43 -13.69
N PRO A 78 -13.93 -8.24 -14.11
CA PRO A 78 -13.98 -7.00 -13.33
C PRO A 78 -15.40 -6.42 -13.19
N ARG A 79 -16.40 -7.27 -12.92
CA ARG A 79 -17.81 -6.89 -12.79
C ARG A 79 -18.18 -6.71 -11.32
N ALA A 80 -18.55 -5.49 -10.98
CA ALA A 80 -19.68 -5.10 -10.15
C ALA A 80 -20.15 -5.95 -8.96
N VAL A 81 -19.27 -6.61 -8.20
CA VAL A 81 -19.70 -7.38 -7.02
C VAL A 81 -20.08 -6.50 -5.79
N GLY A 82 -20.13 -5.17 -5.94
CA GLY A 82 -20.41 -4.22 -4.86
C GLY A 82 -19.36 -4.19 -3.73
N GLY A 83 -19.59 -3.38 -2.71
CA GLY A 83 -18.68 -3.21 -1.57
C GLY A 83 -17.65 -2.10 -1.73
N VAL A 84 -16.93 -1.78 -0.65
CA VAL A 84 -15.98 -0.66 -0.59
C VAL A 84 -14.54 -1.15 -0.65
N ASP A 85 -13.71 -0.46 -1.43
CA ASP A 85 -12.26 -0.64 -1.44
C ASP A 85 -11.64 0.05 -0.22
N LEU A 86 -11.17 -0.75 0.73
CA LEU A 86 -10.63 -0.24 1.99
C LEU A 86 -9.40 0.65 1.79
N ASN A 87 -8.60 0.43 0.74
CA ASN A 87 -7.45 1.30 0.41
C ASN A 87 -7.86 2.49 -0.47
N ARG A 88 -9.14 2.82 -0.49
CA ARG A 88 -9.72 4.06 -1.02
C ARG A 88 -10.56 4.78 0.03
N ASN A 89 -10.71 4.23 1.24
CA ASN A 89 -11.63 4.71 2.26
C ASN A 89 -10.94 5.55 3.37
N HIS A 90 -9.78 6.14 3.09
CA HIS A 90 -9.06 7.04 4.00
C HIS A 90 -9.21 8.52 3.56
N PRO A 91 -9.03 9.52 4.43
CA PRO A 91 -9.43 10.91 4.13
C PRO A 91 -8.48 11.69 3.21
N PHE A 92 -7.29 11.16 2.90
CA PHE A 92 -6.28 11.89 2.14
C PHE A 92 -6.61 11.91 0.66
N ASP A 93 -6.81 13.11 0.08
CA ASP A 93 -7.23 13.31 -1.31
C ASP A 93 -8.41 12.39 -1.71
N TRP A 94 -9.35 12.14 -0.77
CA TRP A 94 -10.42 11.16 -0.94
C TRP A 94 -11.41 11.56 -2.04
N GLU A 95 -11.75 12.84 -2.12
CA GLU A 95 -12.48 13.42 -3.23
C GLU A 95 -11.53 13.96 -4.28
N LYS A 96 -12.01 13.97 -5.53
CA LYS A 96 -11.30 14.63 -6.61
C LYS A 96 -11.28 16.14 -6.36
N PRO A 97 -10.20 16.85 -6.71
CA PRO A 97 -10.19 18.30 -6.65
C PRO A 97 -11.20 18.90 -7.66
N PRO A 98 -11.84 20.05 -7.35
CA PRO A 98 -12.70 20.74 -8.28
C PRO A 98 -12.01 21.05 -9.61
N GLY A 99 -12.69 20.84 -10.74
CA GLY A 99 -12.15 21.13 -12.07
C GLY A 99 -11.25 20.04 -12.66
N PHE A 100 -11.06 18.90 -11.98
CA PHE A 100 -10.36 17.74 -12.53
C PHE A 100 -11.32 16.91 -13.40
N ASP A 101 -10.99 16.78 -14.69
CA ASP A 101 -11.78 16.03 -15.66
C ASP A 101 -11.49 14.53 -15.55
N LEU A 102 -12.54 13.70 -15.67
CA LEU A 102 -12.46 12.26 -15.33
C LEU A 102 -11.87 11.40 -16.46
N ASN A 103 -11.42 12.05 -17.54
CA ASN A 103 -11.36 11.44 -18.87
C ASN A 103 -9.96 10.91 -19.21
N GLU A 104 -8.93 11.26 -18.42
CA GLU A 104 -7.54 10.85 -18.65
C GLU A 104 -6.94 10.08 -17.45
N TRP A 105 -7.73 9.89 -16.39
CA TRP A 105 -7.31 9.18 -15.17
C TRP A 105 -8.17 7.94 -14.94
N GLU A 106 -8.04 6.96 -15.84
CA GLU A 106 -8.99 5.86 -16.15
C GLU A 106 -9.50 4.98 -14.99
N ASN A 107 -9.13 5.25 -13.73
CA ASN A 107 -9.66 4.50 -12.60
C ASN A 107 -10.33 5.34 -11.51
N MET A 108 -10.31 6.67 -11.60
CA MET A 108 -11.00 7.50 -10.61
C MET A 108 -12.52 7.54 -10.81
N ALA A 109 -12.98 7.31 -12.05
CA ALA A 109 -14.40 7.16 -12.34
C ALA A 109 -15.03 5.98 -11.57
N TYR A 110 -14.33 4.85 -11.45
CA TYR A 110 -14.81 3.67 -10.72
C TYR A 110 -14.89 3.88 -9.21
N CYS A 111 -14.14 4.84 -8.64
CA CYS A 111 -14.24 5.14 -7.21
C CYS A 111 -15.58 5.72 -6.80
N TYR A 112 -16.31 6.38 -7.71
CA TYR A 112 -17.63 6.93 -7.45
C TYR A 112 -18.78 5.97 -7.81
N GLN A 113 -18.46 4.84 -8.44
CA GLN A 113 -19.45 3.84 -8.81
C GLN A 113 -19.60 2.86 -7.65
N GLU A 114 -20.79 2.73 -7.08
CA GLU A 114 -21.09 1.80 -5.98
C GLU A 114 -20.78 0.33 -6.30
N CYS A 115 -20.67 0.01 -7.59
CA CYS A 115 -20.28 -1.30 -8.10
C CYS A 115 -18.82 -1.36 -8.59
N GLY A 116 -18.08 -0.25 -8.55
CA GLY A 116 -16.67 -0.24 -8.94
C GLY A 116 -15.81 -1.06 -7.98
N PHE A 117 -14.87 -1.82 -8.52
CA PHE A 117 -13.86 -2.56 -7.73
C PHE A 117 -12.93 -1.63 -6.91
N THR A 118 -13.02 -0.32 -7.15
CA THR A 118 -12.30 0.74 -6.43
C THR A 118 -13.24 1.71 -5.71
N TYR A 119 -14.54 1.39 -5.57
CA TYR A 119 -15.51 2.25 -4.89
C TYR A 119 -14.98 2.73 -3.53
N HIS A 120 -14.87 4.04 -3.34
CA HIS A 120 -14.19 4.64 -2.19
C HIS A 120 -15.06 4.78 -0.94
N GLY A 121 -16.33 4.40 -1.03
CA GLY A 121 -17.34 4.52 0.04
C GLY A 121 -18.15 5.82 -0.04
N LYS A 122 -19.03 6.03 0.94
CA LYS A 122 -19.88 7.23 1.00
C LYS A 122 -19.20 8.43 1.66
N GLU A 123 -18.20 8.15 2.46
CA GLU A 123 -17.37 9.13 3.18
C GLU A 123 -16.07 8.42 3.62
N PRO A 124 -14.98 9.15 3.91
CA PRO A 124 -13.80 8.58 4.53
C PRO A 124 -14.16 7.83 5.82
N TRP A 125 -13.61 6.63 5.99
CA TRP A 125 -13.87 5.74 7.12
C TRP A 125 -15.35 5.35 7.29
N SER A 126 -16.10 5.29 6.20
CA SER A 126 -17.43 4.71 6.18
C SER A 126 -17.43 3.24 6.64
N GLU A 127 -16.31 2.54 6.43
CA GLU A 127 -16.17 1.11 6.73
C GLU A 127 -15.63 0.82 8.14
N PRO A 128 -16.17 -0.20 8.85
CA PRO A 128 -15.67 -0.58 10.16
C PRO A 128 -14.19 -1.02 10.15
N GLU A 129 -13.72 -1.65 9.07
CA GLU A 129 -12.33 -2.09 8.91
C GLU A 129 -11.38 -0.89 8.81
N SER A 130 -11.69 0.10 7.97
CA SER A 130 -10.90 1.33 7.86
C SER A 130 -10.92 2.14 9.16
N ARG A 131 -12.05 2.15 9.90
CA ARG A 131 -12.11 2.72 11.26
C ARG A 131 -11.24 1.96 12.26
N ALA A 132 -11.14 0.63 12.15
CA ALA A 132 -10.27 -0.16 13.03
C ALA A 132 -8.79 0.18 12.80
N ILE A 133 -8.36 0.28 11.54
CA ILE A 133 -7.01 0.76 11.19
C ILE A 133 -6.77 2.14 11.77
N ARG A 134 -7.73 3.07 11.58
CA ARG A 134 -7.67 4.41 12.14
C ARG A 134 -7.44 4.39 13.65
N ASN A 135 -8.28 3.64 14.36
CA ASN A 135 -8.24 3.60 15.81
C ASN A 135 -6.92 3.03 16.33
N VAL A 136 -6.32 2.05 15.64
CA VAL A 136 -5.01 1.52 16.02
C VAL A 136 -3.91 2.55 15.78
N VAL A 137 -3.84 3.13 14.59
CA VAL A 137 -2.79 4.12 14.26
C VAL A 137 -2.88 5.37 15.14
N LEU A 138 -4.08 5.81 15.53
CA LEU A 138 -4.24 6.95 16.44
C LEU A 138 -3.99 6.58 17.91
N ARG A 139 -4.22 5.32 18.29
CA ARG A 139 -4.01 4.86 19.67
C ARG A 139 -2.53 4.63 19.99
N TYR A 140 -1.78 4.20 18.99
CA TYR A 140 -0.38 3.83 19.16
C TYR A 140 0.47 4.79 18.33
N ASN A 141 1.56 5.33 18.89
CA ASN A 141 2.46 6.23 18.19
C ASN A 141 3.22 5.50 17.06
N VAL A 142 2.52 5.17 15.98
CA VAL A 142 3.08 4.52 14.79
C VAL A 142 4.09 5.47 14.17
N THR A 143 5.30 5.00 13.87
CA THR A 143 6.35 5.81 13.21
C THR A 143 6.66 5.31 11.81
N ALA A 144 6.38 4.03 11.54
CA ALA A 144 6.49 3.42 10.23
C ALA A 144 5.38 2.39 9.99
N ALA A 145 5.02 2.20 8.73
CA ALA A 145 3.97 1.27 8.32
C ALA A 145 4.35 0.60 7.00
N ILE A 146 3.97 -0.66 6.82
CA ILE A 146 4.13 -1.35 5.55
C ILE A 146 2.92 -2.20 5.21
N SER A 147 2.30 -1.89 4.08
CA SER A 147 1.18 -2.67 3.55
C SER A 147 1.71 -3.66 2.52
N PHE A 148 1.37 -4.94 2.65
CA PHE A 148 1.71 -5.97 1.67
C PHE A 148 0.53 -6.25 0.77
N HIS A 149 0.75 -5.98 -0.50
CA HIS A 149 -0.23 -6.11 -1.54
C HIS A 149 0.22 -7.18 -2.54
N SER A 150 -0.66 -7.55 -3.47
CA SER A 150 -0.31 -8.47 -4.54
C SER A 150 -0.98 -8.03 -5.83
N ARG A 151 -0.20 -8.04 -6.91
CA ARG A 151 -0.69 -7.73 -8.26
C ARG A 151 -0.37 -8.85 -9.23
N HIS A 152 -1.20 -8.95 -10.26
CA HIS A 152 -1.01 -9.90 -11.34
C HIS A 152 -0.27 -9.23 -12.50
N ASN A 153 1.01 -9.55 -12.68
CA ASN A 153 1.68 -9.43 -13.98
C ASN A 153 2.94 -10.30 -13.94
N LYS A 154 3.02 -11.32 -14.80
CA LYS A 154 4.15 -12.27 -14.83
C LYS A 154 5.47 -11.63 -15.30
N LEU A 155 5.41 -10.46 -15.94
CA LEU A 155 6.57 -9.81 -16.53
C LEU A 155 7.13 -8.67 -15.68
N ASP A 156 6.36 -8.16 -14.72
CA ASP A 156 6.77 -6.99 -13.96
C ASP A 156 7.50 -7.35 -12.68
N ARG A 157 8.30 -6.40 -12.20
CA ARG A 157 9.01 -6.47 -10.93
C ARG A 157 8.06 -6.18 -9.76
N PRO A 158 8.31 -6.72 -8.57
CA PRO A 158 7.66 -6.24 -7.36
C PRO A 158 7.88 -4.73 -7.17
N LEU A 159 6.93 -4.05 -6.51
CA LEU A 159 7.01 -2.61 -6.30
C LEU A 159 7.26 -2.26 -4.82
N LEU A 160 7.98 -1.18 -4.58
CA LEU A 160 8.09 -0.50 -3.29
C LEU A 160 7.52 0.91 -3.43
N ILE A 161 6.25 1.05 -3.07
CA ILE A 161 5.50 2.29 -3.25
C ILE A 161 5.55 3.09 -1.96
N HIS A 162 5.88 4.37 -2.07
CA HIS A 162 5.72 5.36 -1.01
C HIS A 162 4.69 6.43 -1.43
N PRO A 163 4.21 7.27 -0.51
CA PRO A 163 3.37 8.41 -0.87
C PRO A 163 4.00 9.29 -1.96
N TYR A 164 3.24 9.81 -2.91
CA TYR A 164 1.78 9.75 -2.95
C TYR A 164 1.21 8.54 -3.70
N GLY A 165 0.13 7.99 -3.16
CA GLY A 165 -0.77 7.08 -3.85
C GLY A 165 -1.83 7.80 -4.69
N SER A 166 -2.07 9.09 -4.41
CA SER A 166 -2.99 9.98 -5.12
C SER A 166 -2.34 10.68 -6.32
N TYR A 167 -3.10 11.58 -6.97
CA TYR A 167 -2.67 12.36 -8.13
C TYR A 167 -1.48 13.30 -7.87
N ARG A 168 -1.02 13.40 -6.62
CA ARG A 168 0.06 14.30 -6.25
C ARG A 168 1.40 13.82 -6.78
N SER A 169 2.14 14.74 -7.41
CA SER A 169 3.52 14.47 -7.79
C SER A 169 4.41 14.36 -6.57
N PHE A 170 5.48 13.56 -6.67
CA PHE A 170 6.52 13.51 -5.66
C PHE A 170 7.11 14.90 -5.40
N CYS A 171 7.24 15.78 -6.40
CA CYS A 171 7.78 17.15 -6.21
C CYS A 171 6.94 18.01 -5.24
N TRP A 172 5.67 17.65 -4.98
CA TRP A 172 4.81 18.36 -4.03
C TRP A 172 5.04 17.96 -2.58
N MET A 173 5.76 16.87 -2.33
CA MET A 173 6.18 16.46 -1.00
C MET A 173 7.30 17.40 -0.49
N PRO A 174 7.27 17.84 0.78
CA PRO A 174 8.35 18.62 1.38
C PRO A 174 9.72 17.99 1.15
N LEU A 175 10.75 18.82 0.95
CA LEU A 175 12.10 18.34 0.59
C LEU A 175 12.66 17.34 1.62
N GLU A 176 12.47 17.59 2.90
CA GLU A 176 12.93 16.71 3.98
C GLU A 176 12.27 15.33 3.90
N ASP A 177 10.96 15.28 3.69
CA ASP A 177 10.22 14.03 3.51
C ASP A 177 10.67 13.28 2.26
N ARG A 178 10.87 13.98 1.14
CA ARG A 178 11.43 13.37 -0.08
C ARG A 178 12.79 12.75 0.16
N GLN A 179 13.67 13.45 0.88
CA GLN A 179 14.98 12.94 1.25
C GLN A 179 14.88 11.70 2.16
N ARG A 180 13.94 11.72 3.12
CA ARG A 180 13.67 10.60 4.01
C ARG A 180 13.20 9.37 3.23
N PHE A 181 12.17 9.49 2.39
CA PHE A 181 11.67 8.38 1.58
C PHE A 181 12.75 7.86 0.61
N ARG A 182 13.52 8.73 -0.05
CA ARG A 182 14.67 8.29 -0.87
C ARG A 182 15.73 7.55 -0.08
N ALA A 183 16.04 7.98 1.13
CA ALA A 183 17.04 7.33 1.98
C ALA A 183 16.54 5.95 2.44
N TRP A 184 15.30 5.86 2.90
CA TRP A 184 14.70 4.62 3.39
C TRP A 184 14.49 3.61 2.24
N SER A 185 13.98 4.05 1.10
CA SER A 185 13.86 3.21 -0.08
C SER A 185 15.20 2.64 -0.54
N ARG A 186 16.28 3.42 -0.54
CA ARG A 186 17.63 2.92 -0.88
C ARG A 186 18.15 1.88 0.11
N LYS A 187 17.71 1.91 1.37
CA LYS A 187 18.07 0.91 2.37
C LYS A 187 17.27 -0.38 2.20
N ILE A 188 15.96 -0.25 1.99
CA ILE A 188 15.04 -1.38 1.76
C ILE A 188 15.31 -2.09 0.42
N ASN A 189 15.67 -1.32 -0.61
CA ASN A 189 15.82 -1.75 -2.00
C ASN A 189 17.24 -1.48 -2.55
N GLY A 190 18.28 -1.65 -1.74
CA GLY A 190 19.66 -1.34 -2.12
C GLY A 190 20.23 -2.23 -3.25
N ASP A 191 19.63 -3.40 -3.48
CA ASP A 191 19.91 -4.32 -4.58
C ASP A 191 19.13 -3.97 -5.86
N GLY A 192 18.25 -2.96 -5.79
CA GLY A 192 17.39 -2.54 -6.88
C GLY A 192 16.37 -3.60 -7.30
N TYR A 193 15.99 -4.54 -6.42
CA TYR A 193 15.01 -5.60 -6.70
C TYR A 193 13.61 -5.07 -7.04
N TYR A 194 13.13 -4.04 -6.33
CA TYR A 194 11.83 -3.40 -6.55
C TYR A 194 11.91 -2.22 -7.53
N ASP A 195 10.84 -1.96 -8.28
CA ASP A 195 10.61 -0.62 -8.83
C ASP A 195 10.05 0.27 -7.70
N THR A 196 10.61 1.47 -7.54
CA THR A 196 10.41 2.29 -6.34
C THR A 196 9.96 3.70 -6.70
N GLY A 197 8.93 4.20 -6.02
CA GLY A 197 8.43 5.56 -6.22
C GLY A 197 7.03 5.76 -5.66
N THR A 198 6.39 6.83 -6.11
CA THR A 198 4.94 7.06 -5.95
C THR A 198 4.12 6.05 -6.74
N ALA A 199 2.82 5.96 -6.49
CA ALA A 199 1.95 5.06 -7.26
C ALA A 199 1.93 5.44 -8.75
N TYR A 200 2.00 6.74 -9.08
CA TYR A 200 2.14 7.19 -10.46
C TYR A 200 3.46 6.72 -11.09
N GLU A 201 4.59 6.92 -10.42
CA GLU A 201 5.92 6.57 -10.95
C GLU A 201 6.15 5.06 -11.12
N THR A 202 5.38 4.20 -10.43
CA THR A 202 5.65 2.75 -10.37
C THR A 202 4.60 1.88 -11.04
N ILE A 203 3.33 2.28 -11.00
CA ILE A 203 2.21 1.48 -11.53
C ILE A 203 1.28 2.32 -12.40
N GLU A 204 1.60 3.61 -12.62
CA GLU A 204 0.85 4.56 -13.47
C GLU A 204 -0.64 4.62 -13.11
N TYR A 205 -0.95 4.27 -11.87
CA TYR A 205 -2.27 4.23 -11.31
C TYR A 205 -2.21 5.06 -10.05
N THR A 206 -3.02 6.12 -9.98
CA THR A 206 -3.26 6.80 -8.70
C THR A 206 -4.70 6.71 -8.31
N ALA A 207 -4.93 6.76 -7.01
CA ALA A 207 -6.25 6.89 -6.45
C ALA A 207 -6.21 7.62 -5.11
N GLY A 208 -7.25 8.42 -4.89
CA GLY A 208 -7.52 9.04 -3.60
C GLY A 208 -7.82 8.02 -2.50
N GLY A 209 -7.64 8.47 -1.26
CA GLY A 209 -8.04 7.74 -0.07
C GLY A 209 -7.22 6.50 0.28
N SER A 210 -5.94 6.48 -0.11
CA SER A 210 -5.03 5.41 0.24
C SER A 210 -4.63 5.43 1.72
N THR A 211 -4.36 4.25 2.28
CA THR A 211 -3.91 4.11 3.67
C THR A 211 -2.55 4.78 3.88
N ILE A 212 -1.62 4.65 2.92
CA ILE A 212 -0.26 5.18 3.04
C ILE A 212 -0.23 6.70 3.00
N ASP A 213 -1.10 7.34 2.21
CA ASP A 213 -1.13 8.80 2.13
C ASP A 213 -1.72 9.40 3.40
N TRP A 214 -2.76 8.76 3.95
CA TRP A 214 -3.29 9.17 5.24
C TRP A 214 -2.28 8.97 6.37
N MET A 215 -1.56 7.84 6.43
CA MET A 215 -0.50 7.64 7.43
C MET A 215 0.62 8.67 7.27
N TYR A 216 1.03 8.96 6.04
CA TYR A 216 2.00 10.01 5.76
C TYR A 216 1.53 11.39 6.23
N SER A 217 0.25 11.71 6.09
CA SER A 217 -0.32 12.95 6.63
C SER A 217 -0.16 13.08 8.15
N LEU A 218 0.08 11.96 8.87
CA LEU A 218 0.37 11.94 10.30
C LEU A 218 1.89 11.91 10.62
N GLY A 219 2.76 12.02 9.62
CA GLY A 219 4.23 11.96 9.78
C GLY A 219 4.82 10.54 9.78
N ILE A 220 4.00 9.53 9.46
CA ILE A 220 4.40 8.12 9.45
C ILE A 220 5.15 7.80 8.15
N ALA A 221 6.29 7.12 8.24
CA ALA A 221 6.94 6.54 7.07
C ALA A 221 6.19 5.28 6.61
N ALA A 222 5.24 5.48 5.69
CA ALA A 222 4.37 4.41 5.19
C ALA A 222 4.81 3.93 3.80
N PHE A 223 4.84 2.62 3.60
CA PHE A 223 5.17 1.98 2.33
C PHE A 223 4.12 0.93 1.95
N VAL A 224 4.00 0.63 0.67
CA VAL A 224 3.33 -0.55 0.13
C VAL A 224 4.36 -1.39 -0.61
N ILE A 225 4.35 -2.71 -0.38
CA ILE A 225 5.00 -3.66 -1.27
C ILE A 225 3.94 -4.35 -2.12
N GLU A 226 3.98 -4.15 -3.44
CA GLU A 226 3.18 -4.94 -4.38
C GLU A 226 3.99 -6.17 -4.78
N THR A 227 3.66 -7.32 -4.18
CA THR A 227 4.33 -8.58 -4.49
C THR A 227 3.82 -9.14 -5.82
N VAL A 228 4.68 -9.80 -6.59
CA VAL A 228 4.30 -10.51 -7.81
C VAL A 228 4.41 -12.02 -7.57
N PRO A 229 3.41 -12.84 -7.96
CA PRO A 229 3.55 -14.29 -7.91
C PRO A 229 4.72 -14.77 -8.79
N PRO A 230 5.62 -15.65 -8.31
CA PRO A 230 6.74 -16.15 -9.10
C PRO A 230 6.31 -17.23 -10.09
N CYS A 231 5.49 -16.87 -11.06
CA CYS A 231 5.06 -17.77 -12.14
C CYS A 231 6.23 -18.09 -13.09
N GLY A 232 6.13 -19.23 -13.81
CA GLY A 232 7.14 -19.78 -14.73
C GLY A 232 7.67 -18.82 -15.81
N ASP A 233 8.70 -19.27 -16.53
CA ASP A 233 9.50 -18.46 -17.48
C ASP A 233 8.63 -17.56 -18.37
N ARG A 234 9.11 -16.32 -18.60
CA ARG A 234 8.48 -15.17 -19.28
C ARG A 234 7.84 -15.41 -20.67
N GLN A 235 7.72 -16.66 -21.13
CA GLN A 235 7.23 -17.09 -22.44
C GLN A 235 5.91 -17.88 -22.40
N SER A 236 5.31 -18.15 -21.23
CA SER A 236 4.03 -18.90 -21.17
C SER A 236 2.84 -18.00 -21.57
N SER A 237 2.10 -18.42 -22.61
CA SER A 237 0.89 -17.76 -23.12
C SER A 237 -0.34 -17.96 -22.23
N ASP A 238 -0.20 -18.69 -21.13
CA ASP A 238 -1.31 -18.98 -20.23
C ASP A 238 -1.60 -17.75 -19.38
N MET A 239 -2.73 -17.11 -19.64
CA MET A 239 -3.24 -15.94 -18.91
C MET A 239 -3.77 -16.26 -17.50
N ASP A 240 -3.39 -17.40 -16.91
CA ASP A 240 -3.82 -17.74 -15.56
C ASP A 240 -3.37 -16.65 -14.58
N ARG A 241 -4.38 -15.94 -14.06
CA ARG A 241 -4.24 -14.77 -13.18
C ARG A 241 -3.44 -15.11 -11.91
N TRP A 242 -3.43 -16.38 -11.55
CA TRP A 242 -2.72 -16.94 -10.42
C TRP A 242 -2.05 -18.20 -10.92
N CYS A 243 -0.73 -18.31 -10.74
CA CYS A 243 0.02 -19.41 -11.30
C CYS A 243 -0.57 -20.77 -10.83
N VAL A 244 -0.79 -21.69 -11.76
CA VAL A 244 -1.27 -23.04 -11.45
C VAL A 244 -0.15 -23.98 -10.98
N ASP A 245 1.10 -23.68 -11.35
CA ASP A 245 2.30 -24.50 -11.05
C ASP A 245 3.43 -23.64 -10.44
N VAL A 246 3.31 -23.25 -9.16
CA VAL A 246 4.43 -22.58 -8.46
C VAL A 246 5.22 -23.57 -7.64
N ASP A 247 6.53 -23.59 -7.84
CA ASP A 247 7.47 -24.29 -6.97
C ASP A 247 7.54 -23.59 -5.60
N ASP A 248 7.31 -24.33 -4.52
CA ASP A 248 7.43 -23.88 -3.13
C ASP A 248 8.76 -23.15 -2.86
N LYS A 249 9.85 -23.59 -3.50
CA LYS A 249 11.15 -22.92 -3.35
C LYS A 249 11.16 -21.51 -3.93
N LYS A 250 10.45 -21.29 -5.05
CA LYS A 250 10.30 -19.97 -5.66
C LYS A 250 9.43 -19.09 -4.78
N ILE A 251 8.29 -19.59 -4.29
CA ILE A 251 7.44 -18.87 -3.32
C ILE A 251 8.28 -18.45 -2.13
N TRP A 252 8.98 -19.40 -1.51
CA TRP A 252 9.76 -19.15 -0.31
C TRP A 252 10.84 -18.09 -0.53
N LYS A 253 11.57 -18.16 -1.65
CA LYS A 253 12.59 -17.17 -2.01
C LYS A 253 12.00 -15.75 -2.13
N GLU A 254 10.89 -15.60 -2.85
CA GLU A 254 10.25 -14.28 -2.99
C GLU A 254 9.71 -13.77 -1.65
N MET A 255 9.09 -14.65 -0.85
CA MET A 255 8.54 -14.25 0.46
C MET A 255 9.63 -13.88 1.45
N LEU A 256 10.79 -14.55 1.41
CA LEU A 256 11.96 -14.17 2.19
C LEU A 256 12.43 -12.75 1.82
N ARG A 257 12.56 -12.43 0.52
CA ARG A 257 12.99 -11.10 0.07
C ARG A 257 12.04 -9.99 0.51
N HIS A 258 10.72 -10.22 0.46
CA HIS A 258 9.73 -9.27 0.98
C HIS A 258 9.75 -9.18 2.51
N GLY A 259 9.99 -10.32 3.18
CA GLY A 259 10.22 -10.40 4.61
C GLY A 259 11.36 -9.47 5.06
N GLU A 260 12.52 -9.60 4.41
CA GLU A 260 13.73 -8.82 4.65
C GLU A 260 13.50 -7.32 4.44
N ALA A 261 12.72 -6.95 3.43
CA ALA A 261 12.34 -5.55 3.20
C ALA A 261 11.52 -4.98 4.38
N GLY A 262 10.56 -5.75 4.91
CA GLY A 262 9.80 -5.36 6.09
C GLY A 262 10.65 -5.34 7.38
N GLU A 263 11.61 -6.25 7.51
CA GLU A 263 12.58 -6.24 8.62
C GLU A 263 13.47 -4.99 8.57
N GLU A 264 13.97 -4.62 7.40
CA GLU A 264 14.78 -3.42 7.21
C GLU A 264 14.00 -2.15 7.55
N LEU A 265 12.72 -2.06 7.16
CA LEU A 265 11.85 -0.97 7.59
C LEU A 265 11.73 -0.90 9.12
N ALA A 266 11.59 -2.04 9.80
CA ALA A 266 11.53 -2.08 11.26
C ALA A 266 12.82 -1.54 11.93
N LYS A 267 13.98 -1.86 11.36
CA LYS A 267 15.28 -1.35 11.82
C LYS A 267 15.37 0.16 11.63
N LEU A 268 14.98 0.67 10.46
CA LEU A 268 14.98 2.11 10.15
C LEU A 268 14.05 2.89 11.09
N ALA A 269 12.85 2.36 11.35
CA ALA A 269 11.89 2.96 12.27
C ALA A 269 12.46 3.10 13.69
N SER A 270 13.12 2.04 14.18
CA SER A 270 13.71 2.01 15.51
C SER A 270 14.89 2.97 15.64
N ALA A 271 15.78 3.02 14.63
CA ALA A 271 16.93 3.92 14.61
C ALA A 271 16.53 5.41 14.54
N SER A 272 15.41 5.73 13.89
CA SER A 272 14.94 7.12 13.75
C SER A 272 14.47 7.76 15.07
N LEU A 273 14.12 6.95 16.08
CA LEU A 273 13.73 7.42 17.40
C LEU A 273 14.90 7.70 18.33
N SER A 274 16.05 7.04 18.13
CA SER A 274 17.24 7.27 18.95
C SER A 274 17.97 8.58 18.59
N SER A 275 17.66 9.17 17.43
CA SER A 275 18.10 10.52 17.07
C SER A 275 17.12 11.57 17.60
N THR A 276 17.53 12.34 18.61
CA THR A 276 16.76 13.38 19.32
C THR A 276 16.34 14.61 18.49
N SER A 277 16.41 14.55 17.16
CA SER A 277 16.08 15.66 16.26
C SER A 277 15.10 15.20 15.18
N MET A 278 13.85 14.96 15.57
CA MET A 278 12.74 14.96 14.61
C MET A 278 12.08 16.35 14.67
N PRO A 279 12.08 17.12 13.57
CA PRO A 279 11.23 18.30 13.51
C PRO A 279 9.76 17.88 13.66
N SER A 280 9.03 18.65 14.46
CA SER A 280 7.60 18.44 14.68
C SER A 280 6.84 18.52 13.36
N PHE A 281 6.20 17.41 12.97
CA PHE A 281 5.35 17.32 11.79
C PHE A 281 4.03 18.07 12.05
N MET A 282 3.82 19.20 11.39
CA MET A 282 2.49 19.73 11.15
C MET A 282 2.18 19.59 9.66
N PRO A 283 1.28 18.67 9.26
CA PRO A 283 0.75 18.71 7.90
C PRO A 283 0.00 20.03 7.73
N THR A 284 0.41 20.84 6.76
CA THR A 284 -0.37 22.03 6.38
C THR A 284 -1.67 21.55 5.74
N THR A 285 -2.75 21.56 6.50
CA THR A 285 -4.12 21.29 6.05
C THR A 285 -4.69 22.41 5.16
N SER A 286 -3.90 23.42 4.79
CA SER A 286 -4.39 24.47 3.91
C SER A 286 -4.45 23.97 2.46
N GLN A 287 -5.66 23.60 2.03
CA GLN A 287 -6.08 23.66 0.63
C GLN A 287 -5.85 25.10 0.11
N GLY A 288 -4.64 25.37 -0.38
CA GLY A 288 -4.36 26.58 -1.12
C GLY A 288 -4.74 26.37 -2.58
N THR A 289 -5.67 27.18 -3.09
CA THR A 289 -6.13 27.23 -4.49
C THR A 289 -5.05 27.76 -5.46
N ARG A 290 -3.82 27.24 -5.40
CA ARG A 290 -2.75 27.66 -6.31
C ARG A 290 -2.78 26.81 -7.57
N GLN A 291 -2.59 27.46 -8.72
CA GLN A 291 -2.60 26.83 -10.03
C GLN A 291 -1.56 25.70 -10.07
N TRP A 292 -1.96 24.62 -10.74
CA TRP A 292 -1.26 23.34 -10.84
C TRP A 292 0.13 23.43 -11.48
N GLU A 293 0.45 24.56 -12.12
CA GLU A 293 1.67 24.78 -12.92
C GLU A 293 2.87 25.30 -12.10
N ASP A 294 2.67 25.83 -10.89
CA ASP A 294 3.59 26.83 -10.35
C ASP A 294 4.75 26.34 -9.45
N TYR A 295 5.07 25.04 -9.39
CA TYR A 295 6.16 24.59 -8.49
C TYR A 295 7.18 23.60 -9.04
N CYS A 296 7.03 23.09 -10.26
CA CYS A 296 8.03 22.18 -10.82
C CYS A 296 8.69 22.87 -12.02
N SER A 297 9.59 23.84 -11.71
CA SER A 297 10.56 24.36 -12.66
C SER A 297 11.39 23.18 -13.18
N VAL A 298 11.04 22.74 -14.37
CA VAL A 298 11.70 21.69 -15.16
C VAL A 298 13.20 21.99 -15.18
N GLY A 299 14.01 21.24 -14.41
CA GLY A 299 15.46 21.47 -14.42
C GLY A 299 16.29 21.03 -13.22
N SER A 300 15.77 20.27 -12.24
CA SER A 300 16.66 19.61 -11.26
C SER A 300 16.84 18.13 -11.64
N PRO A 301 18.00 17.72 -12.18
CA PRO A 301 18.30 16.31 -12.52
C PRO A 301 18.31 15.36 -11.31
N SER A 302 18.10 15.89 -10.11
CA SER A 302 18.11 15.13 -8.85
C SER A 302 16.74 14.56 -8.47
N ASP A 303 15.69 14.81 -9.29
CA ASP A 303 14.34 14.35 -8.99
C ASP A 303 13.96 12.98 -9.56
N CYS A 304 14.82 12.42 -10.42
CA CYS A 304 14.67 11.06 -10.91
C CYS A 304 15.43 10.09 -9.99
N TYR A 305 14.78 8.99 -9.59
CA TYR A 305 15.52 7.82 -9.09
C TYR A 305 16.44 7.34 -10.23
N GLY A 306 17.69 6.98 -9.91
CA GLY A 306 18.77 6.83 -10.88
C GLY A 306 18.41 6.08 -12.16
N GLY A 307 18.69 6.72 -13.30
CA GLY A 307 18.97 6.09 -14.59
C GLY A 307 17.87 5.25 -15.23
N ASP A 308 16.72 5.84 -15.57
CA ASP A 308 16.03 5.71 -16.86
C ASP A 308 14.66 6.38 -16.77
N CYS A 309 14.50 7.53 -17.41
CA CYS A 309 13.19 8.13 -17.70
C CYS A 309 12.69 7.64 -19.07
N ASP A 310 12.79 6.34 -19.32
CA ASP A 310 12.32 5.76 -20.57
C ASP A 310 10.86 5.35 -20.40
N THR A 311 9.97 6.23 -20.85
CA THR A 311 8.55 5.96 -21.07
C THR A 311 8.42 4.89 -22.14
N GLN A 312 8.40 3.62 -21.73
CA GLN A 312 8.00 2.53 -22.62
C GLN A 312 6.54 2.20 -22.39
N ASP A 313 5.80 2.30 -23.49
CA ASP A 313 4.41 1.87 -23.71
C ASP A 313 4.06 0.56 -22.97
N ARG A 314 3.35 0.67 -21.83
CA ARG A 314 2.98 -0.47 -20.98
C ARG A 314 1.57 -0.30 -20.40
N SER A 315 0.57 -0.47 -21.25
CA SER A 315 -0.81 -0.64 -20.82
C SER A 315 -1.03 -2.01 -20.18
N SER A 316 -1.24 -2.08 -18.86
CA SER A 316 -2.15 -3.05 -18.20
C SER A 316 -2.18 -2.89 -16.67
N ALA A 317 -3.19 -2.17 -16.15
CA ALA A 317 -3.48 -2.16 -14.73
C ALA A 317 -4.19 -3.46 -14.33
N SER A 318 -3.62 -4.20 -13.37
CA SER A 318 -4.24 -5.38 -12.74
C SER A 318 -4.40 -5.20 -11.23
N PHE A 319 -5.54 -5.66 -10.72
CA PHE A 319 -6.07 -5.35 -9.40
C PHE A 319 -5.21 -5.87 -8.23
N VAL A 320 -5.19 -5.04 -7.20
CA VAL A 320 -4.45 -5.11 -5.94
C VAL A 320 -5.29 -5.72 -4.80
N TYR A 321 -4.69 -6.51 -3.91
CA TYR A 321 -5.27 -6.89 -2.60
C TYR A 321 -4.58 -6.11 -1.48
N VAL A 322 -5.31 -5.69 -0.45
CA VAL A 322 -4.80 -4.82 0.63
C VAL A 322 -4.63 -5.64 1.91
N LEU A 323 -3.40 -5.80 2.40
CA LEU A 323 -3.08 -6.40 3.71
C LEU A 323 -2.03 -5.52 4.40
N LEU A 324 -2.14 -5.30 5.71
CA LEU A 324 -1.37 -4.26 6.41
C LEU A 324 -0.51 -4.81 7.55
N ALA A 325 0.78 -4.50 7.57
CA ALA A 325 1.63 -4.55 8.77
C ALA A 325 1.80 -3.13 9.33
N LEU A 326 1.65 -2.96 10.64
CA LEU A 326 1.95 -1.69 11.31
C LEU A 326 3.12 -1.86 12.27
N ILE A 327 4.13 -1.00 12.15
CA ILE A 327 5.28 -1.02 13.05
C ILE A 327 5.10 0.14 14.01
N VAL A 328 4.63 -0.14 15.23
CA VAL A 328 4.60 0.86 16.30
C VAL A 328 5.96 0.90 16.98
N THR A 329 6.36 2.07 17.43
CA THR A 329 7.46 2.19 18.37
C THR A 329 6.94 3.00 19.54
N ILE A 330 6.89 2.39 20.73
CA ILE A 330 6.45 3.10 21.92
C ILE A 330 7.67 3.87 22.43
N GLY A 331 7.71 5.18 22.13
CA GLY A 331 8.59 6.08 22.86
C GLY A 331 8.08 6.18 24.29
N PHE A 332 8.78 5.61 25.27
CA PHE A 332 8.54 5.94 26.66
C PHE A 332 8.88 7.42 26.84
N LEU A 333 7.86 8.27 26.98
CA LEU A 333 8.03 9.57 27.64
C LEU A 333 8.47 9.25 29.07
N ALA A 334 9.76 9.39 29.34
CA ALA A 334 10.29 9.41 30.68
C ALA A 334 9.61 10.58 31.41
N PHE A 335 8.57 10.27 32.20
CA PHE A 335 8.11 11.18 33.23
C PHE A 335 9.27 11.32 34.22
N PHE A 336 9.99 12.44 34.13
CA PHE A 336 10.83 12.91 35.22
C PHE A 336 9.91 13.14 36.42
N VAL A 337 9.86 12.16 37.32
CA VAL A 337 9.38 12.36 38.68
C VAL A 337 10.45 13.21 39.37
N TYR A 338 10.22 14.52 39.43
CA TYR A 338 10.85 15.34 40.46
C TYR A 338 10.27 14.90 41.81
N SER A 339 11.12 14.31 42.65
CA SER A 339 10.97 14.26 44.11
C SER A 339 12.17 14.96 44.72
#